data_AF-A0A257MEN1-F1
#
_entry.id   AF-A0A257MEN1-F1
#
_cell.length_a   1.000
_cell.length_b   1.000
_cell.length_c   1.000
_cell.angle_alpha   90.00
_cell.angle_beta   90.00
_cell.angle_gamma   90.00
#
_symmetry.space_group_name_H-M   'P 1'
#
loop_
_entity.id
_entity.type
_entity.pdbx_description
1 polymer ?
#
loop_
_entity_poly.entity_id
_entity_poly.type
_entity_poly.pdbx_seq_one_letter_code
_entity_poly.pdbx_strand_id
1 'polypeptide(L)'
;MEESLRYFGSRVDRLIRGEDLSREEANILFGQILKNEQPDLQQGAFLAAITAKGASAEEIAGIWQAIYDIDTVKVRPEVCGPLADNCGTGMDGIKTFNISTAASLVAAADGICMAKHGCRAITSMCGAADILEALGVDVECDVALVKRSIEQAGIGIFNGMSPRVHPSALYRILSQIRFGTV
;
A
#
# COMPACT_ATOMS: atom_id res chain seq x y z
N MET A 1 26.66 -11.20 -1.57
CA MET A 1 25.63 -11.51 -2.59
C MET A 1 25.05 -12.90 -2.35
N GLU A 2 25.83 -13.97 -2.54
CA GLU A 2 25.40 -15.37 -2.31
C GLU A 2 24.80 -15.62 -0.91
N GLU A 3 25.41 -15.08 0.14
CA GLU A 3 24.93 -15.23 1.53
C GLU A 3 23.55 -14.58 1.74
N SER A 4 23.30 -13.42 1.13
CA SER A 4 22.00 -12.75 1.19
C SER A 4 20.91 -13.56 0.48
N LEU A 5 21.23 -14.13 -0.69
CA LEU A 5 20.31 -15.00 -1.43
C LEU A 5 19.96 -16.26 -0.63
N ARG A 6 20.95 -16.87 0.03
CA ARG A 6 20.74 -18.05 0.88
C ARG A 6 19.96 -17.73 2.15
N TYR A 7 20.24 -16.59 2.77
CA TYR A 7 19.49 -16.12 3.93
C TYR A 7 18.01 -15.92 3.57
N PHE A 8 17.73 -15.17 2.50
CA PHE A 8 16.37 -14.95 2.03
C PHE A 8 15.67 -16.28 1.71
N GLY A 9 16.31 -17.15 0.93
CA GLY A 9 15.79 -18.49 0.62
C GLY A 9 15.47 -19.31 1.87
N SER A 10 16.33 -19.30 2.89
CA SER A 10 16.07 -20.01 4.14
C SER A 10 14.83 -19.49 4.89
N ARG A 11 14.48 -18.22 4.71
CA ARG A 11 13.29 -17.61 5.31
C ARG A 11 12.04 -17.95 4.52
N VAL A 12 12.14 -18.03 3.19
CA VAL A 12 11.06 -18.57 2.35
C VAL A 12 10.78 -20.04 2.73
N ASP A 13 11.81 -20.86 2.95
CA ASP A 13 11.62 -22.25 3.41
C ASP A 13 10.84 -22.33 4.74
N ARG A 14 11.10 -21.41 5.67
CA ARG A 14 10.37 -21.32 6.94
C ARG A 14 8.90 -20.97 6.72
N LEU A 15 8.62 -19.97 5.88
CA LEU A 15 7.25 -19.61 5.50
C LEU A 15 6.50 -20.79 4.86
N ILE A 16 7.16 -21.54 3.98
CA ILE A 16 6.59 -22.75 3.34
C ILE A 16 6.25 -23.83 4.38
N ARG A 17 7.03 -23.95 5.47
CA ARG A 17 6.75 -24.86 6.59
C ARG A 17 5.69 -24.34 7.55
N GLY A 18 5.13 -23.16 7.30
CA GLY A 18 4.12 -22.55 8.16
C GLY A 18 4.70 -21.85 9.40
N GLU A 19 6.00 -21.56 9.41
CA GLU A 19 6.64 -20.84 10.51
C GLU A 19 6.56 -19.32 10.31
N ASP A 20 6.30 -18.59 11.39
CA ASP A 20 6.28 -17.13 11.37
C ASP A 20 7.68 -16.53 11.34
N LEU A 21 7.80 -15.41 10.62
CA LEU A 21 8.91 -14.48 10.72
C LEU A 21 8.66 -13.50 11.86
N SER A 22 9.73 -13.03 12.48
CA SER A 22 9.65 -11.86 13.35
C SER A 22 9.36 -10.58 12.54
N ARG A 23 8.86 -9.54 13.20
CA ARG A 23 8.65 -8.21 12.59
C ARG A 23 9.91 -7.67 11.92
N GLU A 24 11.06 -7.83 12.56
CA GLU A 24 12.36 -7.41 12.03
C GLU A 24 12.75 -8.19 10.78
N GLU A 25 12.57 -9.52 10.79
CA GLU A 25 12.83 -10.35 9.61
C GLU A 25 11.92 -9.96 8.44
N ALA A 26 10.62 -9.76 8.69
CA ALA A 26 9.67 -9.33 7.67
C ALA A 26 10.05 -7.95 7.10
N ASN A 27 10.46 -7.00 7.94
CA ASN A 27 10.95 -5.69 7.51
C ASN A 27 12.19 -5.81 6.61
N ILE A 28 13.20 -6.56 7.04
CA ILE A 28 14.44 -6.74 6.28
C ILE A 28 14.16 -7.41 4.94
N LEU A 29 13.44 -8.54 4.94
CA LEU A 29 13.19 -9.31 3.71
C LEU A 29 12.33 -8.52 2.73
N PHE A 30 11.26 -7.87 3.18
CA PHE A 30 10.45 -7.04 2.30
C PHE A 30 11.22 -5.80 1.83
N GLY A 31 12.11 -5.25 2.64
CA GLY A 31 13.04 -4.19 2.23
C GLY A 31 13.94 -4.62 1.06
N GLN A 32 14.41 -5.87 1.03
CA GLN A 32 15.17 -6.42 -0.10
C GLN A 32 14.30 -6.56 -1.36
N ILE A 33 13.02 -6.95 -1.21
CA ILE A 33 12.04 -6.97 -2.31
C ILE A 33 11.84 -5.57 -2.86
N LEU A 34 11.64 -4.56 -2.00
CA LEU A 34 11.43 -3.18 -2.41
C LEU A 34 12.62 -2.66 -3.23
N LYS A 35 13.85 -2.89 -2.73
CA LYS A 35 15.11 -2.50 -3.40
C LYS A 35 15.48 -3.33 -4.62
N ASN A 36 14.69 -4.36 -4.95
CA ASN A 36 14.96 -5.29 -6.04
C ASN A 36 16.32 -6.02 -5.90
N GLU A 37 16.68 -6.36 -4.66
CA GLU A 37 17.95 -7.04 -4.32
C GLU A 37 17.88 -8.57 -4.44
N GLN A 38 16.67 -9.12 -4.62
CA GLN A 38 16.41 -10.55 -4.76
C GLN A 38 15.92 -10.88 -6.17
N PRO A 39 16.23 -12.07 -6.74
CA PRO A 39 15.69 -12.47 -8.04
C PRO A 39 14.17 -12.64 -8.01
N ASP A 40 13.50 -12.44 -9.15
CA ASP A 40 12.04 -12.55 -9.29
C ASP A 40 11.49 -13.89 -8.76
N LEU A 41 12.23 -14.98 -8.96
CA LEU A 41 11.86 -16.30 -8.44
C LEU A 41 11.74 -16.30 -6.90
N GLN A 42 12.66 -15.63 -6.20
CA GLN A 42 12.63 -15.53 -4.74
C GLN A 42 11.57 -14.53 -4.27
N GLN A 43 11.43 -13.38 -4.95
CA GLN A 43 10.38 -12.39 -4.64
C GLN A 43 8.99 -13.02 -4.74
N GLY A 44 8.70 -13.71 -5.85
CA GLY A 44 7.44 -14.42 -6.06
C GLY A 44 7.21 -15.55 -5.05
N ALA A 45 8.24 -16.33 -4.74
CA ALA A 45 8.16 -17.40 -3.75
C ALA A 45 7.85 -16.87 -2.35
N PHE A 46 8.45 -15.75 -1.93
CA PHE A 46 8.16 -15.10 -0.67
C PHE A 46 6.69 -14.67 -0.58
N LEU A 47 6.21 -13.93 -1.59
CA LEU A 47 4.83 -13.41 -1.63
C LEU A 47 3.80 -14.54 -1.62
N ALA A 48 4.05 -15.61 -2.37
CA ALA A 48 3.18 -16.79 -2.38
C ALA A 48 3.21 -17.53 -1.03
N ALA A 49 4.38 -17.77 -0.46
CA ALA A 49 4.53 -18.54 0.78
C ALA A 49 3.92 -17.82 1.98
N ILE A 50 4.18 -16.52 2.16
CA ILE A 50 3.62 -15.76 3.28
C ILE A 50 2.10 -15.64 3.19
N THR A 51 1.57 -15.47 1.98
CA THR A 51 0.12 -15.41 1.73
C THR A 51 -0.54 -16.75 1.99
N ALA A 52 0.05 -17.85 1.51
CA ALA A 52 -0.48 -19.20 1.70
C ALA A 52 -0.44 -19.65 3.17
N LYS A 53 0.61 -19.26 3.91
CA LYS A 53 0.72 -19.47 5.37
C LYS A 53 -0.37 -18.71 6.13
N GLY A 54 -0.72 -17.51 5.65
CA GLY A 54 -1.45 -16.50 6.41
C GLY A 54 -0.47 -15.64 7.20
N ALA A 55 -0.33 -14.38 6.78
CA ALA A 55 0.60 -13.44 7.41
C ALA A 55 0.16 -13.12 8.85
N SER A 56 1.11 -13.16 9.78
CA SER A 56 0.88 -12.76 11.17
C SER A 56 0.83 -11.23 11.29
N ALA A 57 0.28 -10.72 12.40
CA ALA A 57 0.23 -9.27 12.65
C ALA A 57 1.63 -8.64 12.67
N GLU A 58 2.62 -9.34 13.22
CA GLU A 58 4.01 -8.86 13.28
C GLU A 58 4.66 -8.82 11.89
N GLU A 59 4.36 -9.80 11.03
CA GLU A 59 4.84 -9.82 9.65
C GLU A 59 4.27 -8.67 8.83
N ILE A 60 2.95 -8.45 8.93
CA ILE A 60 2.25 -7.33 8.27
C ILE A 60 2.84 -6.00 8.75
N ALA A 61 3.04 -5.84 10.06
CA ALA A 61 3.63 -4.63 10.63
C ALA A 61 5.07 -4.40 10.15
N GLY A 62 5.87 -5.46 10.00
CA GLY A 62 7.25 -5.39 9.49
C GLY A 62 7.29 -4.97 8.02
N ILE A 63 6.43 -5.58 7.20
CA ILE A 63 6.26 -5.25 5.78
C ILE A 63 5.82 -3.80 5.60
N TRP A 64 4.80 -3.38 6.35
CA TRP A 64 4.31 -2.00 6.32
C TRP A 64 5.41 -1.00 6.72
N GLN A 65 6.19 -1.33 7.76
CA GLN A 65 7.33 -0.50 8.18
C GLN A 65 8.36 -0.36 7.05
N ALA A 66 8.65 -1.43 6.30
CA ALA A 66 9.59 -1.36 5.17
C ALA A 66 9.08 -0.45 4.05
N ILE A 67 7.79 -0.57 3.71
CA ILE A 67 7.12 0.31 2.74
C ILE A 67 7.18 1.77 3.20
N TYR A 68 6.83 2.03 4.45
CA TYR A 68 6.84 3.37 5.02
C TYR A 68 8.24 4.00 5.03
N ASP A 69 9.26 3.23 5.36
CA ASP A 69 10.62 3.74 5.49
C ASP A 69 11.32 3.95 4.14
N ILE A 70 11.14 3.03 3.20
CA ILE A 70 11.90 2.98 1.95
C ILE A 70 11.13 3.59 0.78
N ASP A 71 9.81 3.41 0.74
CA ASP A 71 9.01 3.61 -0.46
C ASP A 71 7.80 4.51 -0.22
N THR A 72 7.86 5.46 0.71
CA THR A 72 6.73 6.36 0.99
C THR A 72 7.21 7.80 1.13
N VAL A 73 6.68 8.70 0.29
CA VAL A 73 6.92 10.13 0.44
C VAL A 73 6.04 10.67 1.55
N LYS A 74 6.68 11.15 2.62
CA LYS A 74 6.01 11.56 3.87
C LYS A 74 5.61 13.03 3.80
N VAL A 75 4.37 13.32 4.17
CA VAL A 75 3.87 14.68 4.38
C VAL A 75 3.17 14.77 5.73
N ARG A 76 3.15 15.97 6.32
CA ARG A 76 2.47 16.25 7.58
C ARG A 76 1.55 17.46 7.41
N PRO A 77 0.27 17.25 7.08
CA PRO A 77 -0.71 18.33 7.00
C PRO A 77 -0.85 19.07 8.33
N GLU A 78 -1.00 20.39 8.26
CA GLU A 78 -1.25 21.27 9.40
C GLU A 78 -2.77 21.45 9.59
N VAL A 79 -3.37 20.55 10.35
CA VAL A 79 -4.82 20.56 10.64
C VAL A 79 -5.09 20.54 12.15
N CYS A 80 -6.24 21.08 12.54
CA CYS A 80 -6.73 20.97 13.91
C CYS A 80 -7.42 19.62 14.10
N GLY A 81 -6.84 18.75 14.93
CA GLY A 81 -7.42 17.45 15.27
C GLY A 81 -6.85 16.27 14.46
N PRO A 82 -7.49 15.09 14.54
CA PRO A 82 -7.00 13.89 13.90
C PRO A 82 -7.21 13.91 12.37
N LEU A 83 -6.32 13.21 11.67
CA LEU A 83 -6.54 12.81 10.29
C LEU A 83 -7.17 11.43 10.25
N ALA A 84 -8.20 11.25 9.44
CA ALA A 84 -8.85 9.96 9.23
C ALA A 84 -8.59 9.44 7.81
N ASP A 85 -8.41 8.13 7.69
CA ASP A 85 -8.45 7.41 6.41
C ASP A 85 -9.65 6.46 6.43
N ASN A 86 -10.33 6.36 5.29
CA ASN A 86 -11.35 5.36 5.05
C ASN A 86 -11.01 4.64 3.75
N CYS A 87 -10.29 3.55 3.87
CA CYS A 87 -9.81 2.73 2.77
C CYS A 87 -10.15 1.25 3.01
N GLY A 88 -10.05 0.46 1.95
CA GLY A 88 -10.24 -0.98 2.02
C GLY A 88 -9.08 -1.66 1.31
N THR A 89 -8.79 -2.91 1.70
CA THR A 89 -7.79 -3.75 1.03
C THR A 89 -8.17 -4.06 -0.42
N GLY A 90 -9.45 -3.92 -0.76
CA GLY A 90 -10.00 -4.33 -2.04
C GLY A 90 -10.09 -5.84 -2.17
N MET A 91 -10.38 -6.31 -3.39
CA MET A 91 -10.53 -7.74 -3.74
C MET A 91 -11.67 -8.49 -3.06
N ASP A 92 -12.62 -7.78 -2.44
CA ASP A 92 -13.86 -8.40 -1.97
C ASP A 92 -14.64 -9.03 -3.12
N GLY A 93 -15.26 -10.18 -2.86
CA GLY A 93 -16.12 -10.85 -3.85
C GLY A 93 -17.38 -10.03 -4.22
N ILE A 94 -17.73 -9.03 -3.40
CA ILE A 94 -18.84 -8.12 -3.63
C ILE A 94 -18.32 -6.85 -4.29
N LYS A 95 -18.64 -6.66 -5.57
CA LYS A 95 -18.36 -5.40 -6.27
C LYS A 95 -19.34 -4.34 -5.81
N THR A 96 -18.92 -3.52 -4.85
CA THR A 96 -19.67 -2.33 -4.42
C THR A 96 -19.33 -1.13 -5.31
N PHE A 97 -20.20 -0.12 -5.34
CA PHE A 97 -19.76 1.20 -5.81
C PHE A 97 -18.70 1.75 -4.85
N ASN A 98 -17.96 2.80 -5.22
CA ASN A 98 -16.88 3.38 -4.39
C ASN A 98 -17.38 4.00 -3.05
N ILE A 99 -17.94 3.16 -2.16
CA ILE A 99 -18.60 3.52 -0.90
C ILE A 99 -17.61 4.24 0.01
N SER A 100 -16.38 3.75 0.11
CA SER A 100 -15.36 4.38 0.97
C SER A 100 -15.03 5.79 0.50
N THR A 101 -14.94 6.03 -0.82
CA THR A 101 -14.74 7.36 -1.39
C THR A 101 -15.93 8.28 -1.12
N ALA A 102 -17.16 7.82 -1.35
CA ALA A 102 -18.36 8.62 -1.07
C ALA A 102 -18.48 8.96 0.43
N ALA A 103 -18.21 8.00 1.31
CA ALA A 103 -18.22 8.20 2.75
C ALA A 103 -17.14 9.21 3.20
N SER A 104 -15.94 9.17 2.60
CA SER A 104 -14.90 10.17 2.87
C SER A 104 -15.33 11.59 2.48
N LEU A 105 -16.04 11.77 1.37
CA LEU A 105 -16.57 13.08 0.97
C LEU A 105 -17.60 13.60 1.98
N VAL A 106 -18.52 12.74 2.44
CA VAL A 106 -19.51 13.11 3.45
C VAL A 106 -18.84 13.46 4.79
N ALA A 107 -17.87 12.68 5.24
CA ALA A 107 -17.12 12.96 6.46
C ALA A 107 -16.37 14.30 6.38
N ALA A 108 -15.73 14.60 5.25
CA ALA A 108 -15.06 15.88 5.02
C ALA A 108 -16.03 17.06 5.02
N ALA A 109 -17.22 16.89 4.44
CA ALA A 109 -18.27 17.90 4.45
C ALA A 109 -18.79 18.20 5.87
N ASP A 110 -18.67 17.25 6.80
CA ASP A 110 -19.02 17.39 8.22
C ASP A 110 -17.82 17.79 9.11
N GLY A 111 -16.71 18.23 8.49
CA GLY A 111 -15.57 18.82 9.18
C GLY A 111 -14.49 17.83 9.64
N ILE A 112 -14.59 16.54 9.29
CA ILE A 112 -13.52 15.57 9.57
C ILE A 112 -12.41 15.71 8.52
N CYS A 113 -11.16 15.93 8.96
CA CYS A 113 -10.03 16.02 8.04
C CYS A 113 -9.66 14.63 7.49
N MET A 114 -9.80 14.44 6.19
CA MET A 114 -9.61 13.16 5.51
C MET A 114 -8.27 13.10 4.75
N ALA A 115 -7.42 12.13 5.10
CA ALA A 115 -6.20 11.78 4.37
C ALA A 115 -6.38 10.39 3.76
N LYS A 116 -7.04 10.33 2.60
CA LYS A 116 -7.44 9.05 2.00
C LYS A 116 -6.31 8.43 1.20
N HIS A 117 -6.04 7.14 1.41
CA HIS A 117 -5.33 6.33 0.42
C HIS A 117 -6.32 5.65 -0.53
N GLY A 118 -6.00 5.71 -1.82
CA GLY A 118 -6.82 5.11 -2.87
C GLY A 118 -5.96 4.59 -4.00
N CYS A 119 -6.50 3.66 -4.77
CA CYS A 119 -5.80 2.98 -5.85
C CYS A 119 -6.68 2.97 -7.09
N ARG A 120 -6.06 2.87 -8.27
CA ARG A 120 -6.75 2.48 -9.51
C ARG A 120 -7.20 1.03 -9.40
N ALA A 121 -8.21 0.64 -10.16
CA ALA A 121 -8.65 -0.75 -10.16
C ALA A 121 -7.51 -1.70 -10.63
N ILE A 122 -7.08 -2.62 -9.75
CA ILE A 122 -6.14 -3.71 -10.11
C ILE A 122 -6.92 -4.95 -10.58
N THR A 123 -8.00 -5.30 -9.87
CA THR A 123 -8.85 -6.47 -10.15
C THR A 123 -10.35 -6.13 -10.27
N SER A 124 -10.75 -4.89 -9.93
CA SER A 124 -12.15 -4.42 -9.98
C SER A 124 -12.47 -3.70 -11.30
N MET A 125 -13.71 -3.22 -11.47
CA MET A 125 -14.08 -2.41 -12.64
C MET A 125 -13.79 -0.91 -12.47
N CYS A 126 -13.68 -0.43 -11.24
CA CYS A 126 -13.49 0.99 -10.92
C CYS A 126 -12.88 1.09 -9.52
N GLY A 127 -11.73 1.75 -9.42
CA GLY A 127 -11.05 2.06 -8.16
C GLY A 127 -11.39 3.47 -7.66
N ALA A 128 -10.81 3.82 -6.51
CA ALA A 128 -11.03 5.13 -5.89
C ALA A 128 -10.44 6.26 -6.75
N ALA A 129 -9.29 6.03 -7.39
CA ALA A 129 -8.67 7.02 -8.26
C ALA A 129 -9.50 7.22 -9.55
N ASP A 130 -10.06 6.15 -10.11
CA ASP A 130 -10.80 6.19 -11.38
C ASP A 130 -12.09 7.03 -11.27
N ILE A 131 -12.84 6.91 -10.18
CA ILE A 131 -14.05 7.72 -9.97
C ILE A 131 -13.73 9.19 -9.72
N LEU A 132 -12.65 9.50 -8.99
CA LEU A 132 -12.27 10.88 -8.70
C LEU A 132 -11.70 11.59 -9.93
N GLU A 133 -10.94 10.87 -10.76
CA GLU A 133 -10.48 11.37 -12.06
C GLU A 133 -11.68 11.68 -12.99
N ALA A 134 -12.70 10.81 -13.01
CA ALA A 134 -13.93 11.06 -13.76
C ALA A 134 -14.71 12.29 -13.25
N LEU A 135 -14.55 12.65 -11.97
CA LEU A 135 -15.11 13.87 -11.36
C LEU A 135 -14.22 15.11 -11.57
N GLY A 136 -13.09 14.98 -12.28
CA GLY A 136 -12.18 16.08 -12.59
C GLY A 136 -11.11 16.34 -11.54
N VAL A 137 -10.90 15.44 -10.57
CA VAL A 137 -9.81 15.55 -9.60
C VAL A 137 -8.51 15.06 -10.23
N ASP A 138 -7.45 15.87 -10.12
CA ASP A 138 -6.10 15.46 -10.50
C ASP A 138 -5.52 14.51 -9.43
N VAL A 139 -5.72 13.20 -9.64
CA VAL A 139 -5.23 12.14 -8.75
C VAL A 139 -3.77 11.75 -8.98
N GLU A 140 -3.13 12.33 -10.00
CA GLU A 140 -1.72 12.11 -10.32
C GLU A 140 -0.82 13.29 -9.89
N CYS A 141 -1.37 14.20 -9.07
CA CYS A 141 -0.66 15.35 -8.56
C CYS A 141 0.39 15.00 -7.49
N ASP A 142 1.27 15.96 -7.18
CA ASP A 142 2.28 15.81 -6.14
C ASP A 142 1.68 15.70 -4.73
N VAL A 143 2.34 14.94 -3.86
CA VAL A 143 1.95 14.81 -2.44
C VAL A 143 1.88 16.15 -1.72
N ALA A 144 2.62 17.16 -2.17
CA ALA A 144 2.56 18.52 -1.66
C ALA A 144 1.22 19.20 -2.01
N LEU A 145 0.65 18.93 -3.19
CA LEU A 145 -0.69 19.41 -3.53
C LEU A 145 -1.75 18.66 -2.73
N VAL A 146 -1.60 17.36 -2.51
CA VAL A 146 -2.49 16.57 -1.64
C VAL A 146 -2.48 17.13 -0.21
N LYS A 147 -1.30 17.44 0.35
CA LYS A 147 -1.17 18.11 1.66
C LYS A 147 -1.98 19.40 1.70
N ARG A 148 -1.83 20.28 0.69
CA ARG A 148 -2.60 21.53 0.61
C ARG A 148 -4.10 21.31 0.49
N SER A 149 -4.52 20.28 -0.25
CA SER A 149 -5.93 19.90 -0.36
C SER A 149 -6.51 19.52 1.00
N ILE A 150 -5.78 18.75 1.82
CA ILE A 150 -6.19 18.41 3.18
C ILE A 150 -6.32 19.67 4.03
N GLU A 151 -5.34 20.58 3.97
CA GLU A 151 -5.31 21.80 4.79
C GLU A 151 -6.40 22.82 4.39
N GLN A 152 -6.75 22.91 3.10
CA GLN A 152 -7.66 23.94 2.59
C GLN A 152 -9.09 23.43 2.39
N ALA A 153 -9.25 22.18 1.98
CA ALA A 153 -10.54 21.58 1.63
C ALA A 153 -10.98 20.49 2.61
N GLY A 154 -10.18 20.17 3.63
CA GLY A 154 -10.47 19.12 4.61
C GLY A 154 -10.35 17.69 4.06
N ILE A 155 -9.92 17.52 2.80
CA ILE A 155 -9.76 16.21 2.17
C ILE A 155 -8.64 16.21 1.14
N GLY A 156 -7.87 15.12 1.11
CA GLY A 156 -6.93 14.82 0.04
C GLY A 156 -6.86 13.32 -0.22
N ILE A 157 -6.52 12.96 -1.46
CA ILE A 157 -6.30 11.57 -1.87
C ILE A 157 -4.85 11.34 -2.27
N PHE A 158 -4.24 10.33 -1.68
CA PHE A 158 -2.96 9.77 -2.09
C PHE A 158 -3.23 8.57 -3.01
N ASN A 159 -2.82 8.67 -4.27
CA ASN A 159 -2.86 7.54 -5.19
C ASN A 159 -1.73 6.55 -4.86
N GLY A 160 -2.07 5.42 -4.24
CA GLY A 160 -1.15 4.38 -3.80
C GLY A 160 -0.44 3.62 -4.93
N MET A 161 -0.82 3.84 -6.20
CA MET A 161 -0.05 3.36 -7.35
C MET A 161 0.81 4.45 -8.00
N SER A 162 0.77 5.68 -7.50
CA SER A 162 1.54 6.76 -8.10
C SER A 162 3.00 6.70 -7.64
N PRO A 163 3.98 6.84 -8.56
CA PRO A 163 5.39 7.02 -8.18
C PRO A 163 5.63 8.32 -7.42
N ARG A 164 4.66 9.25 -7.38
CA ARG A 164 4.74 10.43 -6.52
C ARG A 164 4.51 10.13 -5.04
N VAL A 165 3.79 9.04 -4.74
CA VAL A 165 3.48 8.59 -3.38
C VAL A 165 4.46 7.47 -2.97
N HIS A 166 4.61 6.47 -3.85
CA HIS A 166 5.49 5.31 -3.67
C HIS A 166 6.51 5.20 -4.81
N PRO A 167 7.67 5.88 -4.71
CA PRO A 167 8.53 6.20 -5.85
C PRO A 167 9.40 5.06 -6.38
N SER A 168 9.63 4.03 -5.58
CA SER A 168 10.67 3.04 -5.84
C SER A 168 10.11 1.69 -6.27
N ALA A 169 9.14 1.13 -5.53
CA ALA A 169 8.95 -0.31 -5.55
C ALA A 169 7.50 -0.78 -5.66
N LEU A 170 6.57 -0.20 -4.91
CA LEU A 170 5.18 -0.68 -4.88
C LEU A 170 4.54 -0.62 -6.26
N TYR A 171 4.74 0.46 -7.01
CA TYR A 171 4.27 0.53 -8.39
C TYR A 171 4.82 -0.63 -9.25
N ARG A 172 6.13 -0.92 -9.17
CA ARG A 172 6.78 -2.03 -9.88
C ARG A 172 6.16 -3.37 -9.48
N ILE A 173 5.98 -3.62 -8.18
CA ILE A 173 5.44 -4.88 -7.64
C ILE A 173 3.98 -5.05 -8.08
N LEU A 174 3.14 -4.04 -7.83
CA LEU A 174 1.70 -4.06 -8.14
C LEU A 174 1.44 -4.21 -9.65
N SER A 175 2.31 -3.65 -10.51
CA SER A 175 2.17 -3.81 -11.97
C SER A 175 2.35 -5.24 -12.47
N GLN A 176 3.03 -6.11 -11.70
CA GLN A 176 3.37 -7.48 -12.08
C GLN A 176 2.47 -8.55 -11.43
N ILE A 177 1.85 -8.23 -10.31
CA ILE A 177 1.02 -9.18 -9.56
C ILE A 177 -0.40 -9.24 -10.15
N ARG A 178 -0.98 -10.45 -10.18
CA ARG A 178 -2.36 -10.72 -10.64
C ARG A 178 -3.18 -11.52 -9.62
N PHE A 179 -2.71 -11.59 -8.37
CA PHE A 179 -3.33 -12.29 -7.25
C PHE A 179 -3.23 -11.44 -5.98
N GLY A 180 -4.06 -11.70 -4.98
CA GLY A 180 -3.94 -11.03 -3.69
C GLY A 180 -2.76 -11.58 -2.89
N THR A 181 -1.97 -10.70 -2.29
CA THR A 181 -0.84 -11.03 -1.41
C THR A 181 -0.89 -10.17 -0.15
N VAL A 182 -0.06 -10.50 0.84
CA VAL A 182 0.23 -9.67 2.02
C VAL A 182 0.53 -8.21 1.67
#